data_AF-A0A378JW76-F1
#
_entry.id   AF-A0A378JW76-F1
#
_cell.length_a   1.000
_cell.length_b   1.000
_cell.length_c   1.000
_cell.angle_alpha   90.00
_cell.angle_beta   90.00
_cell.angle_gamma   90.00
#
_symmetry.space_group_name_H-M   'P 1'
#
loop_
_entity.id
_entity.type
_entity.pdbx_description
1 polymer ?
#
loop_
_entity_poly.entity_id
_entity_poly.type
_entity_poly.pdbx_seq_one_letter_code
_entity_poly.pdbx_strand_id
1 'polypeptide(L)'
;MTITINKETDKFFLALGKEGKHTFIMFGVYDQNKVRHLLCRVGKDINEPNQPGENRCMAIAGRIADVFFSKIKSRLKNERISRDNPGNIPISYQAYDTTYEHYLEFIGLLETLQNKHNRYLCYKPRKQEGNHIELTKSFQLITNNQKLHEGIKKNIEEFSIDNTCRHTAIKLVEEVQKVPVSSLVSSNFFIDLPYRTQLVYGKPSMGIPFYVLPMSPDAYPDLNAVQKSIIEKLYARMERLVLLEPASAQTVKKFNSIKTEYTQIVGPQREFNLEQLLQSIQTWKERDKSILNSLRTTYFWDAFFTRTSATMTMINEIEHRLITQNKKNSM
;
A
#
# COMPACT_ATOMS: atom_id res chain seq x y z
N MET A 1 19.71 -16.43 5.32
CA MET A 1 19.38 -16.08 3.92
C MET A 1 19.58 -14.59 3.77
N THR A 2 20.40 -14.21 2.79
CA THR A 2 20.70 -12.84 2.41
C THR A 2 19.88 -12.50 1.18
N ILE A 3 19.43 -11.25 1.05
CA ILE A 3 18.82 -10.73 -0.17
C ILE A 3 19.55 -9.46 -0.58
N THR A 4 19.64 -9.22 -1.88
CA THR A 4 20.21 -7.98 -2.44
C THR A 4 19.07 -7.19 -3.07
N ILE A 5 19.03 -5.90 -2.76
CA ILE A 5 18.07 -4.94 -3.36
C ILE A 5 18.85 -3.83 -4.06
N ASN A 6 18.27 -3.27 -5.11
CA ASN A 6 18.76 -2.07 -5.78
C ASN A 6 17.80 -0.90 -5.54
N LYS A 7 18.28 0.18 -4.91
CA LYS A 7 17.47 1.34 -4.50
C LYS A 7 16.73 2.03 -5.66
N GLU A 8 17.29 1.99 -6.86
CA GLU A 8 16.74 2.70 -8.03
C GLU A 8 15.76 1.84 -8.83
N THR A 9 16.04 0.54 -8.94
CA THR A 9 15.27 -0.34 -9.82
C THR A 9 14.22 -1.16 -9.09
N ASP A 10 14.47 -1.53 -7.83
CA ASP A 10 13.52 -2.32 -7.05
C ASP A 10 12.42 -1.43 -6.46
N LYS A 11 11.18 -1.89 -6.59
CA LYS A 11 10.01 -1.16 -6.09
C LYS A 11 9.63 -1.67 -4.70
N PHE A 12 9.54 -0.76 -3.75
CA PHE A 12 9.13 -1.07 -2.39
C PHE A 12 7.63 -0.85 -2.21
N PHE A 13 7.04 -1.62 -1.31
CA PHE A 13 5.68 -1.39 -0.87
C PHE A 13 5.55 -1.41 0.65
N LEU A 14 4.58 -0.62 1.13
CA LEU A 14 4.04 -0.68 2.47
C LEU A 14 2.55 -1.00 2.37
N ALA A 15 2.10 -2.03 3.07
CA ALA A 15 0.72 -2.49 3.00
C ALA A 15 0.10 -2.69 4.37
N LEU A 16 -1.16 -2.30 4.49
CA LEU A 16 -2.05 -2.81 5.53
C LEU A 16 -2.64 -4.13 5.06
N GLY A 17 -2.61 -5.16 5.89
CA GLY A 17 -3.26 -6.44 5.66
C GLY A 17 -4.25 -6.76 6.77
N LYS A 18 -5.29 -7.52 6.45
CA LYS A 18 -6.30 -8.02 7.38
C LYS A 18 -6.50 -9.51 7.18
N GLU A 19 -6.35 -10.27 8.26
CA GLU A 19 -6.66 -11.70 8.35
C GLU A 19 -7.76 -11.87 9.41
N GLY A 20 -9.01 -12.12 8.98
CA GLY A 20 -10.15 -12.22 9.88
C GLY A 20 -10.30 -11.00 10.80
N LYS A 21 -10.07 -11.19 12.11
CA LYS A 21 -10.11 -10.17 13.16
C LYS A 21 -8.70 -9.64 13.51
N HIS A 22 -7.78 -9.57 12.57
CA HIS A 22 -6.45 -9.06 12.83
C HIS A 22 -5.99 -8.15 11.71
N THR A 23 -5.39 -7.02 12.06
CA THR A 23 -4.75 -6.11 11.11
C THR A 23 -3.25 -6.06 11.39
N PHE A 24 -2.48 -6.20 10.33
CA PHE A 24 -1.03 -6.16 10.36
C PHE A 24 -0.49 -5.28 9.23
N ILE A 25 0.80 -4.96 9.30
CA ILE A 25 1.54 -4.22 8.30
C ILE A 25 2.54 -5.16 7.64
N MET A 26 2.66 -5.06 6.32
CA MET A 26 3.68 -5.72 5.52
C MET A 26 4.55 -4.65 4.85
N PHE A 27 5.87 -4.80 4.95
CA PHE A 27 6.83 -4.02 4.18
C PHE A 27 7.62 -4.97 3.29
N GLY A 28 7.71 -4.68 2.00
CA GLY A 28 8.37 -5.58 1.05
C GLY A 28 8.86 -4.93 -0.22
N VAL A 29 9.38 -5.78 -1.11
CA VAL A 29 9.76 -5.47 -2.49
C VAL A 29 8.81 -6.22 -3.43
N TYR A 30 8.36 -5.57 -4.49
CA TYR A 30 7.46 -6.14 -5.47
C TYR A 30 7.93 -5.83 -6.91
N ASP A 31 7.46 -6.63 -7.85
CA ASP A 31 7.66 -6.41 -9.28
C ASP A 31 6.44 -6.91 -10.07
N GLN A 32 6.05 -6.19 -11.12
CA GLN A 32 4.92 -6.54 -12.00
C GLN A 32 3.66 -7.07 -11.25
N ASN A 33 3.26 -6.36 -10.19
CA ASN A 33 2.14 -6.73 -9.30
C ASN A 33 2.34 -8.07 -8.56
N LYS A 34 3.57 -8.45 -8.22
CA LYS A 34 3.88 -9.64 -7.44
C LYS A 34 4.90 -9.32 -6.35
N VAL A 35 4.68 -9.84 -5.15
CA VAL A 35 5.63 -9.63 -4.03
C VAL A 35 6.84 -10.54 -4.21
N ARG A 36 8.03 -9.95 -4.42
CA ARG A 36 9.29 -10.69 -4.53
C ARG A 36 9.84 -11.06 -3.16
N HIS A 37 9.93 -10.07 -2.27
CA HIS A 37 10.48 -10.24 -0.93
C HIS A 37 9.62 -9.53 0.11
N LEU A 38 9.25 -10.23 1.18
CA LEU A 38 8.66 -9.61 2.35
C LEU A 38 9.79 -9.31 3.35
N LEU A 39 10.01 -8.04 3.64
CA LEU A 39 11.13 -7.55 4.45
C LEU A 39 10.79 -7.52 5.94
N CYS A 40 9.57 -7.11 6.26
CA CYS A 40 9.05 -7.03 7.63
C CYS A 40 7.54 -7.31 7.64
N ARG A 41 7.05 -7.89 8.74
CA ARG A 41 5.62 -7.96 9.04
C ARG A 41 5.38 -7.84 10.53
N VAL A 42 4.51 -6.91 10.93
CA VAL A 42 4.19 -6.65 12.34
C VAL A 42 2.71 -6.39 12.52
N GLY A 43 2.18 -6.73 13.68
CA GLY A 43 0.77 -6.54 14.03
C GLY A 43 0.64 -6.18 15.50
N LYS A 44 -0.40 -5.43 15.84
CA LYS A 44 -0.69 -5.11 17.24
C LYS A 44 -1.46 -6.26 17.87
N ASP A 45 -1.01 -6.67 19.04
CA ASP A 45 -1.62 -7.76 19.80
C ASP A 45 -1.64 -7.43 21.29
N ILE A 46 -2.56 -8.04 22.02
CA ILE A 46 -2.74 -7.84 23.46
C ILE A 46 -1.51 -8.39 24.21
N ASN A 47 -1.07 -7.64 25.22
CA ASN A 47 0.14 -7.91 26.00
C ASN A 47 -0.20 -8.56 27.34
N GLU A 48 -0.89 -9.69 27.31
CA GLU A 48 -1.20 -10.49 28.50
C GLU A 48 -0.65 -11.92 28.36
N PRO A 49 -0.24 -12.55 29.48
CA PRO A 49 0.18 -13.94 29.46
C PRO A 49 -1.01 -14.82 29.07
N ASN A 50 -0.83 -15.66 28.04
CA ASN A 50 -1.82 -16.70 27.75
C ASN A 50 -1.95 -17.59 28.98
N GLN A 51 -3.15 -17.72 29.54
CA GLN A 51 -3.41 -18.80 30.49
C GLN A 51 -3.23 -20.13 29.76
N PRO A 52 -2.50 -21.11 30.34
CA PRO A 52 -2.30 -22.41 29.70
C PRO A 52 -3.64 -23.13 29.53
N GLY A 53 -4.02 -23.43 28.28
CA GLY A 53 -5.22 -24.20 27.95
C GLY A 53 -6.33 -23.47 27.18
N GLU A 54 -6.23 -22.15 26.96
CA GLU A 54 -7.25 -21.42 26.20
C GLU A 54 -7.10 -21.58 24.68
N ASN A 55 -8.19 -21.99 24.02
CA ASN A 55 -8.31 -21.91 22.56
C ASN A 55 -8.24 -20.43 22.11
N ARG A 56 -7.17 -20.07 21.39
CA ARG A 56 -6.86 -18.68 20.94
C ARG A 56 -8.06 -17.94 20.31
N CYS A 57 -8.95 -18.63 19.60
CA CYS A 57 -10.12 -18.01 18.96
C CYS A 57 -11.27 -17.67 19.93
N MET A 58 -11.50 -18.49 20.96
CA MET A 58 -12.51 -18.23 22.01
C MET A 58 -12.06 -17.13 22.95
N ALA A 59 -10.76 -17.06 23.22
CA ALA A 59 -10.18 -16.04 24.07
C ALA A 59 -10.33 -14.64 23.45
N ILE A 60 -10.16 -14.49 22.13
CA ILE A 60 -10.37 -13.20 21.44
C ILE A 60 -11.84 -12.74 21.47
N ALA A 61 -12.81 -13.66 21.41
CA ALA A 61 -14.23 -13.31 21.45
C ALA A 61 -14.68 -12.85 22.85
N GLY A 62 -14.23 -13.51 23.93
CA GLY A 62 -14.44 -13.06 25.30
C GLY A 62 -13.71 -11.73 25.60
N ARG A 63 -12.47 -11.58 25.12
CA ARG A 63 -11.64 -10.37 25.29
C ARG A 63 -12.21 -9.14 24.58
N ILE A 64 -13.01 -9.29 23.51
CA ILE A 64 -13.70 -8.17 22.87
C ILE A 64 -14.76 -7.57 23.81
N ALA A 65 -15.40 -8.36 24.68
CA ALA A 65 -16.35 -7.86 25.68
C ALA A 65 -15.66 -6.99 26.74
N ASP A 66 -14.46 -7.36 27.19
CA ASP A 66 -13.67 -6.57 28.16
C ASP A 66 -13.10 -5.27 27.57
N VAL A 67 -12.83 -5.26 26.26
CA VAL A 67 -12.40 -4.08 25.48
C VAL A 67 -13.51 -3.04 25.36
N PHE A 68 -14.79 -3.41 25.49
CA PHE A 68 -15.89 -2.43 25.49
C PHE A 68 -15.88 -1.54 26.74
N PHE A 69 -15.28 -1.97 27.85
CA PHE A 69 -15.36 -1.28 29.14
C PHE A 69 -13.99 -0.88 29.73
N SER A 70 -12.86 -1.26 29.12
CA SER A 70 -11.53 -0.93 29.63
C SER A 70 -10.45 -0.83 28.55
N LYS A 71 -9.35 -0.13 28.89
CA LYS A 71 -8.14 -0.07 28.06
C LYS A 71 -7.19 -1.19 28.46
N ILE A 72 -6.84 -2.06 27.52
CA ILE A 72 -5.97 -3.20 27.76
C ILE A 72 -4.55 -2.90 27.26
N LYS A 73 -3.52 -3.39 27.96
CA LYS A 73 -2.14 -3.27 27.49
C LYS A 73 -1.92 -4.08 26.22
N SER A 74 -1.22 -3.49 25.27
CA SER A 74 -0.91 -4.11 23.98
C SER A 74 0.51 -3.77 23.52
N ARG A 75 0.95 -4.43 22.46
CA ARG A 75 2.25 -4.19 21.84
C ARG A 75 2.23 -4.59 20.38
N LEU A 76 3.14 -4.02 19.58
CA LEU A 76 3.45 -4.59 18.27
C LEU A 76 4.25 -5.88 18.45
N LYS A 77 3.80 -6.96 17.82
CA LYS A 77 4.50 -8.24 17.72
C LYS A 77 4.98 -8.50 16.31
N ASN A 78 6.05 -9.28 16.20
CA ASN A 78 6.54 -9.78 14.93
C ASN A 78 5.62 -10.89 14.40
N GLU A 79 5.03 -10.67 13.23
CA GLU A 79 4.07 -11.59 12.59
C GLU A 79 4.75 -12.70 11.78
N ARG A 80 6.09 -12.67 11.69
CA ARG A 80 6.92 -13.53 10.81
C ARG A 80 6.65 -13.28 9.32
N ILE A 81 7.72 -13.25 8.53
CA ILE A 81 7.67 -13.03 7.08
C ILE A 81 7.60 -14.31 6.24
N SER A 82 7.63 -15.47 6.91
CA SER A 82 7.49 -16.80 6.32
C SER A 82 6.88 -17.76 7.34
N ARG A 83 6.19 -18.79 6.85
CA ARG A 83 5.68 -19.92 7.64
C ARG A 83 6.19 -21.22 7.02
N ASP A 84 6.41 -22.24 7.84
CA ASP A 84 6.99 -23.52 7.40
C ASP A 84 5.97 -24.36 6.62
N ASN A 85 4.70 -24.31 7.03
CA ASN A 85 3.62 -25.02 6.36
C ASN A 85 2.90 -24.11 5.34
N PRO A 86 2.53 -24.66 4.16
CA PRO A 86 1.64 -23.97 3.26
C PRO A 86 0.28 -23.81 3.93
N GLY A 87 -0.13 -22.57 4.13
CA GLY A 87 -1.53 -22.22 4.34
C GLY A 87 -1.98 -21.37 3.15
N ASN A 88 -3.23 -21.51 2.71
CA ASN A 88 -3.87 -20.59 1.78
C ASN A 88 -4.76 -19.66 2.59
N ILE A 89 -4.14 -18.66 3.23
CA ILE A 89 -4.84 -17.82 4.19
C ILE A 89 -5.39 -16.60 3.46
N PRO A 90 -6.71 -16.47 3.27
CA PRO A 90 -7.28 -15.31 2.59
C PRO A 90 -7.06 -14.07 3.43
N ILE A 91 -6.64 -12.99 2.79
CA ILE A 91 -6.48 -11.68 3.42
C ILE A 91 -7.10 -10.60 2.54
N SER A 92 -7.60 -9.55 3.18
CA SER A 92 -7.82 -8.27 2.50
C SER A 92 -6.63 -7.34 2.76
N TYR A 93 -6.32 -6.44 1.82
CA TYR A 93 -5.18 -5.54 1.93
C TYR A 93 -5.39 -4.21 1.18
N GLN A 94 -4.56 -3.23 1.52
CA GLN A 94 -4.31 -2.02 0.75
C GLN A 94 -2.81 -1.76 0.78
N ALA A 95 -2.20 -1.55 -0.38
CA ALA A 95 -0.75 -1.37 -0.51
C ALA A 95 -0.41 -0.09 -1.28
N TYR A 96 0.73 0.49 -0.94
CA TYR A 96 1.22 1.74 -1.48
C TYR A 96 2.71 1.64 -1.81
N ASP A 97 3.13 2.36 -2.84
CA ASP A 97 4.52 2.53 -3.18
C ASP A 97 5.23 3.28 -2.07
N THR A 98 6.48 2.93 -1.88
CA THR A 98 7.34 3.54 -0.89
C THR A 98 8.80 3.43 -1.34
N THR A 99 9.71 3.90 -0.51
CA THR A 99 11.15 3.92 -0.82
C THR A 99 11.93 3.06 0.17
N TYR A 100 13.22 2.89 -0.10
CA TYR A 100 14.14 2.28 0.84
C TYR A 100 14.31 3.13 2.10
N GLU A 101 14.28 4.45 1.98
CA GLU A 101 14.38 5.38 3.10
C GLU A 101 13.20 5.21 4.07
N HIS A 102 11.98 5.14 3.54
CA HIS A 102 10.79 4.81 4.33
C HIS A 102 10.90 3.42 5.01
N TYR A 103 11.60 2.47 4.39
CA TYR A 103 11.86 1.18 5.03
C TYR A 103 12.76 1.30 6.25
N LEU A 104 13.83 2.11 6.15
CA LEU A 104 14.71 2.40 7.27
C LEU A 104 13.98 3.16 8.38
N GLU A 105 13.15 4.14 8.02
CA GLU A 105 12.29 4.83 8.98
C GLU A 105 11.37 3.86 9.72
N PHE A 106 10.72 2.97 8.99
CA PHE A 106 9.87 1.95 9.59
C PHE A 106 10.66 1.01 10.52
N ILE A 107 11.87 0.57 10.13
CA ILE A 107 12.73 -0.24 11.02
C ILE A 107 13.08 0.55 12.28
N GLY A 108 13.49 1.81 12.15
CA GLY A 108 13.87 2.60 13.31
C GLY A 108 12.71 2.77 14.29
N LEU A 109 11.48 2.98 13.80
CA LEU A 109 10.27 2.98 14.63
C LEU A 109 10.13 1.66 15.41
N LEU A 110 10.31 0.51 14.75
CA LEU A 110 10.25 -0.79 15.42
C LEU A 110 11.38 -0.98 16.45
N GLU A 111 12.58 -0.47 16.16
CA GLU A 111 13.73 -0.54 17.05
C GLU A 111 13.52 0.25 18.35
N THR A 112 12.83 1.40 18.29
CA THR A 112 12.48 2.16 19.50
C THR A 112 11.53 1.40 20.44
N LEU A 113 10.77 0.44 19.91
CA LEU A 113 9.81 -0.39 20.64
C LEU A 113 10.42 -1.71 21.12
N GLN A 114 11.63 -2.02 20.66
CA GLN A 114 12.29 -3.29 20.95
C GLN A 114 12.80 -3.32 22.40
N ASN A 115 12.56 -4.44 23.07
CA ASN A 115 13.07 -4.72 24.42
C ASN A 115 13.42 -6.21 24.57
N LYS A 116 13.86 -6.62 25.76
CA LYS A 116 14.27 -8.01 26.04
C LYS A 116 13.19 -9.05 25.71
N HIS A 117 11.90 -8.68 25.80
CA HIS A 117 10.74 -9.56 25.60
C HIS A 117 10.00 -9.33 24.28
N ASN A 118 10.43 -8.35 23.49
CA ASN A 118 9.78 -7.98 22.23
C ASN A 118 10.84 -7.56 21.22
N ARG A 119 11.19 -8.46 20.31
CA ARG A 119 12.23 -8.23 19.28
C ARG A 119 11.65 -8.48 17.90
N TYR A 120 12.08 -7.66 16.94
CA TYR A 120 11.59 -7.73 15.57
C TYR A 120 12.63 -8.37 14.67
N LEU A 121 12.34 -9.57 14.17
CA LEU A 121 13.16 -10.25 13.16
C LEU A 121 12.72 -9.75 11.79
N CYS A 122 13.51 -8.88 11.19
CA CYS A 122 13.29 -8.33 9.86
C CYS A 122 14.61 -8.25 9.08
N TYR A 123 14.51 -7.97 7.79
CA TYR A 123 15.68 -7.83 6.91
C TYR A 123 16.36 -6.46 7.11
N LYS A 124 17.57 -6.45 7.67
CA LYS A 124 18.30 -5.21 7.96
C LYS A 124 19.53 -5.09 7.06
N PRO A 125 19.91 -3.87 6.61
CA PRO A 125 21.15 -3.64 5.91
C PRO A 125 22.35 -4.17 6.68
N ARG A 126 23.18 -4.92 5.97
CA ARG A 126 24.48 -5.42 6.43
C ARG A 126 25.62 -4.76 5.69
N LYS A 127 25.43 -4.51 4.39
CA LYS A 127 26.43 -3.90 3.51
C LYS A 127 25.72 -3.06 2.45
N GLN A 128 26.32 -1.95 2.07
CA GLN A 128 25.85 -1.10 0.98
C GLN A 128 27.01 -0.76 0.05
N GLU A 129 26.80 -0.97 -1.25
CA GLU A 129 27.73 -0.62 -2.32
C GLU A 129 26.97 0.17 -3.40
N GLY A 130 27.09 1.50 -3.36
CA GLY A 130 26.29 2.39 -4.20
C GLY A 130 24.79 2.18 -3.96
N ASN A 131 24.08 1.78 -5.03
CA ASN A 131 22.64 1.51 -5.01
C ASN A 131 22.28 0.07 -4.60
N HIS A 132 23.27 -0.83 -4.44
CA HIS A 132 23.03 -2.20 -4.03
C HIS A 132 23.17 -2.35 -2.53
N ILE A 133 22.17 -2.98 -1.90
CA ILE A 133 22.12 -3.18 -0.46
C ILE A 133 21.92 -4.66 -0.17
N GLU A 134 22.85 -5.21 0.61
CA GLU A 134 22.75 -6.55 1.16
C GLU A 134 21.94 -6.49 2.45
N LEU A 135 20.76 -7.12 2.46
CA LEU A 135 19.91 -7.25 3.63
C LEU A 135 20.00 -8.67 4.22
N THR A 136 20.07 -8.75 5.54
CA THR A 136 20.06 -10.03 6.28
C THR A 136 19.03 -10.01 7.39
N LYS A 137 18.41 -11.15 7.70
CA LYS A 137 17.46 -11.23 8.83
C LYS A 137 18.23 -11.06 10.14
N SER A 138 17.91 -10.02 10.90
CA SER A 138 18.58 -9.74 12.17
C SER A 138 17.62 -9.14 13.19
N PHE A 139 17.93 -9.35 14.47
CA PHE A 139 17.33 -8.67 15.60
C PHE A 139 18.19 -7.51 16.12
N GLN A 140 19.39 -7.31 15.57
CA GLN A 140 20.31 -6.26 16.00
C GLN A 140 19.76 -4.89 15.64
N LEU A 141 19.97 -3.91 16.49
CA LEU A 141 19.59 -2.52 16.21
C LEU A 141 20.58 -1.96 15.18
N ILE A 142 20.06 -1.25 14.18
CA ILE A 142 20.89 -0.60 13.15
C ILE A 142 20.71 0.92 13.12
N THR A 143 19.64 1.43 13.72
CA THR A 143 19.40 2.87 13.84
C THR A 143 19.74 3.32 15.26
N ASN A 144 20.55 4.37 15.34
CA ASN A 144 20.78 5.11 16.57
C ASN A 144 19.95 6.39 16.44
N ASN A 145 19.02 6.64 17.38
CA ASN A 145 18.29 7.91 17.54
C ASN A 145 17.06 8.18 16.65
N GLN A 146 16.08 7.27 16.61
CA GLN A 146 14.71 7.71 16.33
C GLN A 146 13.96 7.93 17.65
N LYS A 147 13.31 9.08 17.80
CA LYS A 147 12.35 9.31 18.88
C LYS A 147 10.97 8.94 18.36
N LEU A 148 10.31 8.00 19.03
CA LEU A 148 8.93 7.65 18.71
C LEU A 148 8.00 8.79 19.17
N HIS A 149 7.15 9.28 18.28
CA HIS A 149 6.10 10.22 18.63
C HIS A 149 5.21 9.63 19.73
N GLU A 150 4.96 10.39 20.80
CA GLU A 150 4.17 9.92 21.96
C GLU A 150 2.77 9.43 21.54
N GLY A 151 2.16 10.10 20.56
CA GLY A 151 0.89 9.68 19.98
C GLY A 151 0.94 8.25 19.44
N ILE A 152 1.97 7.89 18.67
CA ILE A 152 2.12 6.54 18.10
C ILE A 152 2.39 5.52 19.20
N LYS A 153 3.26 5.87 20.15
CA LYS A 153 3.56 5.01 21.30
C LYS A 153 2.29 4.64 22.06
N LYS A 154 1.45 5.62 22.40
CA LYS A 154 0.16 5.38 23.05
C LYS A 154 -0.76 4.49 22.23
N ASN A 155 -0.81 4.70 20.90
CA ASN A 155 -1.61 3.83 20.02
C ASN A 155 -1.11 2.39 19.99
N ILE A 156 0.17 2.14 20.24
CA ILE A 156 0.75 0.80 20.26
C ILE A 156 0.55 0.12 21.61
N GLU A 157 0.65 0.87 22.71
CA GLU A 157 0.65 0.35 24.08
C GLU A 157 -0.76 0.13 24.65
N GLU A 158 -1.77 0.85 24.18
CA GLU A 158 -3.17 0.72 24.63
C GLU A 158 -4.03 0.02 23.58
N PHE A 159 -4.95 -0.85 23.96
CA PHE A 159 -5.96 -1.45 23.08
C PHE A 159 -7.36 -1.13 23.63
N SER A 160 -8.22 -0.59 22.78
CA SER A 160 -9.60 -0.20 23.09
C SER A 160 -10.45 -0.18 21.81
N ILE A 161 -11.76 0.06 21.94
CA ILE A 161 -12.66 0.14 20.78
C ILE A 161 -12.31 1.27 19.80
N ASP A 162 -11.77 2.37 20.31
CA ASP A 162 -11.27 3.54 19.59
C ASP A 162 -9.77 3.44 19.22
N ASN A 163 -9.10 2.35 19.62
CA ASN A 163 -7.67 2.11 19.35
C ASN A 163 -7.37 0.62 19.15
N THR A 164 -7.93 0.06 18.09
CA THR A 164 -7.73 -1.34 17.68
C THR A 164 -6.43 -1.54 16.89
N CYS A 165 -6.11 -2.78 16.50
CA CYS A 165 -5.00 -3.05 15.59
C CYS A 165 -5.14 -2.37 14.22
N ARG A 166 -6.38 -2.10 13.76
CA ARG A 166 -6.64 -1.31 12.54
C ARG A 166 -6.16 0.12 12.68
N HIS A 167 -6.49 0.78 13.79
CA HIS A 167 -6.11 2.16 14.06
C HIS A 167 -4.60 2.32 14.14
N THR A 168 -3.94 1.44 14.89
CA THR A 168 -2.47 1.45 14.99
C THR A 168 -1.81 1.18 13.65
N ALA A 169 -2.35 0.25 12.84
CA ALA A 169 -1.80 -0.02 11.52
C ALA A 169 -1.91 1.18 10.58
N ILE A 170 -3.05 1.87 10.57
CA ILE A 170 -3.25 3.11 9.81
C ILE A 170 -2.21 4.15 10.23
N LYS A 171 -2.13 4.46 11.53
CA LYS A 171 -1.21 5.50 12.04
C LYS A 171 0.25 5.22 11.74
N LEU A 172 0.67 3.94 11.76
CA LEU A 172 2.03 3.56 11.37
C LEU A 172 2.27 3.75 9.87
N VAL A 173 1.29 3.47 9.01
CA VAL A 173 1.42 3.73 7.57
C VAL A 173 1.48 5.23 7.30
N GLU A 174 0.61 6.02 7.94
CA GLU A 174 0.60 7.47 7.81
C GLU A 174 1.89 8.10 8.34
N GLU A 175 2.43 7.60 9.44
CA GLU A 175 3.71 8.07 9.97
C GLU A 175 4.86 7.80 9.01
N VAL A 176 4.89 6.65 8.35
CA VAL A 176 5.97 6.33 7.40
C VAL A 176 5.81 7.08 6.09
N GLN A 177 4.58 7.24 5.59
CA GLN A 177 4.32 7.92 4.32
C GLN A 177 4.21 9.43 4.42
N LYS A 178 4.02 9.97 5.64
CA LYS A 178 3.74 11.38 5.93
C LYS A 178 2.48 11.92 5.25
N VAL A 179 1.58 11.02 4.84
CA VAL A 179 0.30 11.34 4.18
C VAL A 179 -0.80 10.41 4.71
N PRO A 180 -2.07 10.83 4.67
CA PRO A 180 -3.18 9.97 5.07
C PRO A 180 -3.28 8.72 4.18
N VAL A 181 -3.81 7.63 4.73
CA VAL A 181 -4.17 6.45 3.93
C VAL A 181 -5.32 6.77 2.96
N SER A 182 -5.48 5.94 1.93
CA SER A 182 -6.61 5.99 1.00
C SER A 182 -7.95 6.09 1.75
N SER A 183 -8.87 6.90 1.21
CA SER A 183 -10.23 7.04 1.72
C SER A 183 -11.04 5.73 1.67
N LEU A 184 -10.60 4.73 0.90
CA LEU A 184 -11.18 3.39 0.90
C LEU A 184 -10.76 2.54 2.12
N VAL A 185 -9.76 2.99 2.87
CA VAL A 185 -9.32 2.32 4.10
C VAL A 185 -10.16 2.83 5.27
N SER A 186 -11.17 2.04 5.65
CA SER A 186 -11.93 2.33 6.85
C SER A 186 -11.13 2.04 8.12
N SER A 187 -11.23 2.92 9.12
CA SER A 187 -10.80 2.65 10.50
C SER A 187 -11.70 1.63 11.20
N ASN A 188 -12.92 1.42 10.69
CA ASN A 188 -13.81 0.39 11.21
C ASN A 188 -13.24 -0.99 10.90
N PHE A 189 -12.89 -1.70 11.96
CA PHE A 189 -12.22 -2.98 11.91
C PHE A 189 -13.04 -4.09 11.24
N PHE A 190 -14.38 -4.04 11.32
CA PHE A 190 -15.24 -5.06 10.72
C PHE A 190 -15.30 -4.96 9.19
N ILE A 191 -14.97 -3.80 8.64
CA ILE A 191 -14.91 -3.58 7.20
C ILE A 191 -13.61 -4.19 6.67
N ASP A 192 -13.71 -4.91 5.55
CA ASP A 192 -12.53 -5.44 4.85
C ASP A 192 -11.76 -4.32 4.15
N LEU A 193 -10.47 -4.55 3.96
CA LEU A 193 -9.69 -3.71 3.07
C LEU A 193 -10.11 -3.94 1.61
N PRO A 194 -9.92 -2.95 0.74
CA PRO A 194 -10.49 -2.97 -0.62
C PRO A 194 -9.96 -4.12 -1.49
N TYR A 195 -8.69 -4.50 -1.37
CA TYR A 195 -8.10 -5.52 -2.23
C TYR A 195 -8.02 -6.87 -1.51
N ARG A 196 -7.93 -7.95 -2.28
CA ARG A 196 -7.90 -9.32 -1.75
C ARG A 196 -6.77 -10.13 -2.36
N THR A 197 -6.13 -10.95 -1.54
CA THR A 197 -5.16 -11.96 -1.96
C THR A 197 -5.20 -13.10 -0.95
N GLN A 198 -4.28 -14.05 -1.07
CA GLN A 198 -4.05 -15.07 -0.06
C GLN A 198 -2.58 -15.11 0.28
N LEU A 199 -2.27 -15.38 1.55
CA LEU A 199 -0.91 -15.65 1.98
C LEU A 199 -0.61 -17.13 1.76
N VAL A 200 0.44 -17.42 1.00
CA VAL A 200 1.03 -18.75 0.78
C VAL A 200 2.41 -18.76 1.44
N TYR A 201 2.66 -19.69 2.36
CA TYR A 201 3.85 -19.68 3.24
C TYR A 201 4.07 -18.34 3.97
N GLY A 202 2.99 -17.62 4.29
CA GLY A 202 3.05 -16.33 4.96
C GLY A 202 3.38 -15.12 4.07
N LYS A 203 3.44 -15.29 2.74
CA LYS A 203 3.67 -14.21 1.75
C LYS A 203 2.48 -14.10 0.79
N PRO A 204 2.16 -12.91 0.25
CA PRO A 204 1.13 -12.79 -0.78
C PRO A 204 1.35 -13.74 -1.96
N SER A 205 0.27 -14.35 -2.45
CA SER A 205 0.30 -15.33 -3.53
C SER A 205 0.90 -14.76 -4.80
N MET A 206 1.76 -15.53 -5.45
CA MET A 206 2.31 -15.19 -6.77
C MET A 206 1.30 -15.38 -7.91
N GLY A 207 0.22 -16.12 -7.66
CA GLY A 207 -0.84 -16.39 -8.62
C GLY A 207 -1.97 -15.36 -8.63
N ILE A 208 -1.99 -14.42 -7.68
CA ILE A 208 -2.99 -13.35 -7.59
C ILE A 208 -2.26 -12.01 -7.71
N PRO A 209 -2.68 -11.11 -8.61
CA PRO A 209 -2.08 -9.78 -8.70
C PRO A 209 -2.13 -9.03 -7.35
N PHE A 210 -0.97 -8.57 -6.92
CA PHE A 210 -0.77 -7.71 -5.76
C PHE A 210 -0.68 -6.24 -6.22
N TYR A 211 -1.80 -5.52 -6.10
CA TYR A 211 -1.94 -4.13 -6.52
C TYR A 211 -1.35 -3.20 -5.47
N VAL A 212 -0.38 -2.39 -5.90
CA VAL A 212 0.29 -1.39 -5.09
C VAL A 212 -0.02 -0.03 -5.72
N LEU A 213 -0.74 0.84 -5.03
CA LEU A 213 -0.99 2.21 -5.49
C LEU A 213 0.32 3.00 -5.47
N PRO A 214 0.51 4.03 -6.31
CA PRO A 214 1.59 4.98 -6.08
C PRO A 214 1.38 5.73 -4.75
N MET A 215 2.32 6.59 -4.36
CA MET A 215 2.09 7.51 -3.23
C MET A 215 0.82 8.34 -3.47
N SER A 216 0.12 8.73 -2.40
CA SER A 216 -1.08 9.57 -2.50
C SER A 216 -0.77 10.88 -3.23
N PRO A 217 -1.72 11.47 -3.98
CA PRO A 217 -1.58 12.83 -4.49
C PRO A 217 -1.14 13.84 -3.41
N ASP A 218 -1.50 13.62 -2.15
CA ASP A 218 -1.13 14.48 -1.01
C ASP A 218 0.35 14.48 -0.67
N ALA A 219 1.12 13.51 -1.19
CA ALA A 219 2.57 13.48 -1.07
C ALA A 219 3.27 14.53 -1.95
N TYR A 220 2.51 15.22 -2.81
CA TYR A 220 3.02 16.17 -3.78
C TYR A 220 2.34 17.55 -3.62
N PRO A 221 2.60 18.27 -2.51
CA PRO A 221 1.98 19.57 -2.24
C PRO A 221 2.43 20.67 -3.23
N ASP A 222 3.61 20.50 -3.83
CA ASP A 222 4.22 21.51 -4.71
C ASP A 222 3.70 21.47 -6.17
N LEU A 223 2.82 20.51 -6.50
CA LEU A 223 2.25 20.43 -7.84
C LEU A 223 1.26 21.57 -8.08
N ASN A 224 1.24 22.08 -9.31
CA ASN A 224 0.23 23.07 -9.68
C ASN A 224 -1.18 22.46 -9.65
N ALA A 225 -2.20 23.31 -9.52
CA ALA A 225 -3.60 22.87 -9.35
C ALA A 225 -4.10 21.96 -10.49
N VAL A 226 -3.61 22.16 -11.72
CA VAL A 226 -4.00 21.36 -12.89
C VAL A 226 -3.39 19.97 -12.80
N GLN A 227 -2.08 19.88 -12.55
CA GLN A 227 -1.37 18.61 -12.33
C GLN A 227 -2.01 17.84 -11.17
N LYS A 228 -2.22 18.50 -10.02
CA LYS A 228 -2.85 17.91 -8.84
C LYS A 228 -4.22 17.31 -9.18
N SER A 229 -5.09 18.06 -9.86
CA SER A 229 -6.42 17.55 -10.25
C SER A 229 -6.37 16.33 -11.18
N ILE A 230 -5.37 16.27 -12.08
CA ILE A 230 -5.19 15.12 -12.97
C ILE A 230 -4.75 13.89 -12.19
N ILE A 231 -3.71 14.02 -11.35
CA ILE A 231 -3.19 12.88 -10.60
C ILE A 231 -4.21 12.34 -9.60
N GLU A 232 -5.06 13.20 -9.02
CA GLU A 232 -6.20 12.78 -8.19
C GLU A 232 -7.20 11.92 -8.97
N LYS A 233 -7.55 12.33 -10.20
CA LYS A 233 -8.43 11.53 -11.07
C LYS A 233 -7.80 10.18 -11.43
N LEU A 234 -6.52 10.17 -11.80
CA LEU A 234 -5.79 8.94 -12.13
C LEU A 234 -5.73 8.00 -10.91
N TYR A 235 -5.43 8.54 -9.73
CA TYR A 235 -5.35 7.80 -8.48
C TYR A 235 -6.69 7.17 -8.11
N ALA A 236 -7.77 7.95 -8.06
CA ALA A 236 -9.12 7.46 -7.78
C ALA A 236 -9.57 6.41 -8.82
N ARG A 237 -9.12 6.52 -10.07
CA ARG A 237 -9.40 5.51 -11.09
C ARG A 237 -8.68 4.20 -10.84
N MET A 238 -7.40 4.23 -10.44
CA MET A 238 -6.65 3.03 -10.05
C MET A 238 -7.33 2.30 -8.88
N GLU A 239 -7.78 3.06 -7.88
CA GLU A 239 -8.50 2.50 -6.73
C GLU A 239 -9.76 1.74 -7.14
N ARG A 240 -10.64 2.38 -7.92
CA ARG A 240 -11.92 1.79 -8.35
C ARG A 240 -11.75 0.68 -9.38
N LEU A 241 -10.68 0.71 -10.18
CA LEU A 241 -10.41 -0.28 -11.22
C LEU A 241 -10.26 -1.68 -10.64
N VAL A 242 -9.55 -1.81 -9.51
CA VAL A 242 -9.25 -3.09 -8.87
C VAL A 242 -10.47 -3.72 -8.20
N LEU A 243 -11.43 -2.91 -7.74
CA LEU A 243 -12.62 -3.40 -7.03
C LEU A 243 -13.59 -4.21 -7.91
N LEU A 244 -13.51 -4.05 -9.23
CA LEU A 244 -14.50 -4.58 -10.16
C LEU A 244 -14.12 -5.96 -10.69
N GLU A 245 -12.89 -6.12 -11.22
CA GLU A 245 -12.37 -7.40 -11.72
C GLU A 245 -10.87 -7.53 -11.41
N PRO A 246 -10.50 -7.78 -10.15
CA PRO A 246 -9.11 -7.72 -9.71
C PRO A 246 -8.20 -8.76 -10.36
N ALA A 247 -8.74 -9.89 -10.83
CA ALA A 247 -7.95 -10.97 -11.41
C ALA A 247 -7.78 -10.86 -12.94
N SER A 248 -8.49 -9.95 -13.63
CA SER A 248 -8.45 -9.92 -15.09
C SER A 248 -7.18 -9.29 -15.62
N ALA A 249 -6.60 -9.88 -16.68
CA ALA A 249 -5.40 -9.37 -17.32
C ALA A 249 -5.59 -7.94 -17.84
N GLN A 250 -6.81 -7.58 -18.25
CA GLN A 250 -7.15 -6.22 -18.66
C GLN A 250 -7.08 -5.23 -17.50
N THR A 251 -7.57 -5.58 -16.31
CA THR A 251 -7.47 -4.75 -15.10
C THR A 251 -6.00 -4.52 -14.76
N VAL A 252 -5.16 -5.55 -14.76
CA VAL A 252 -3.71 -5.42 -14.51
C VAL A 252 -3.05 -4.47 -15.51
N LYS A 253 -3.28 -4.66 -16.82
CA LYS A 253 -2.71 -3.81 -17.87
C LYS A 253 -3.14 -2.34 -17.73
N LYS A 254 -4.44 -2.10 -17.50
CA LYS A 254 -4.95 -0.74 -17.29
C LYS A 254 -4.41 -0.10 -16.04
N PHE A 255 -4.34 -0.84 -14.94
CA PHE A 255 -3.81 -0.34 -13.68
C PHE A 255 -2.36 0.11 -13.86
N ASN A 256 -1.54 -0.72 -14.51
CA ASN A 256 -0.14 -0.41 -14.76
C ASN A 256 0.07 0.74 -15.75
N SER A 257 -0.77 0.85 -16.78
CA SER A 257 -0.75 1.99 -17.71
C SER A 257 -1.07 3.30 -17.00
N ILE A 258 -2.15 3.34 -16.20
CA ILE A 258 -2.53 4.54 -15.42
C ILE A 258 -1.45 4.87 -14.38
N LYS A 259 -0.91 3.86 -13.70
CA LYS A 259 0.15 4.04 -12.71
C LYS A 259 1.41 4.63 -13.34
N THR A 260 1.77 4.18 -14.54
CA THR A 260 2.93 4.70 -15.28
C THR A 260 2.74 6.17 -15.60
N GLU A 261 1.57 6.56 -16.13
CA GLU A 261 1.28 7.97 -16.41
C GLU A 261 1.28 8.82 -15.13
N TYR A 262 0.65 8.32 -14.06
CA TYR A 262 0.68 8.99 -12.75
C TYR A 262 2.13 9.26 -12.32
N THR A 263 3.00 8.24 -12.36
CA THR A 263 4.41 8.36 -11.95
C THR A 263 5.20 9.30 -12.86
N GLN A 264 4.87 9.37 -14.16
CA GLN A 264 5.48 10.32 -15.09
C GLN A 264 5.12 11.77 -14.74
N ILE A 265 3.85 12.04 -14.45
CA ILE A 265 3.37 13.40 -14.12
C ILE A 265 3.98 13.91 -12.80
N VAL A 266 4.10 13.05 -11.78
CA VAL A 266 4.68 13.42 -10.47
C VAL A 266 6.20 13.26 -10.40
N GLY A 267 6.80 12.69 -11.45
CA GLY A 267 8.22 12.38 -11.52
C GLY A 267 9.12 13.62 -11.55
N PRO A 268 10.45 13.46 -11.44
CA PRO A 268 11.41 14.57 -11.32
C PRO A 268 11.42 15.56 -12.50
N GLN A 269 10.77 15.27 -13.63
CA GLN A 269 10.56 16.21 -14.74
C GLN A 269 9.44 17.25 -14.44
N ARG A 270 9.37 17.71 -13.18
CA ARG A 270 8.19 18.24 -12.46
C ARG A 270 7.45 19.45 -13.05
N GLU A 271 8.03 20.12 -14.04
CA GLU A 271 7.48 21.37 -14.57
C GLU A 271 6.92 21.14 -15.97
N PHE A 272 5.79 20.44 -16.05
CA PHE A 272 4.98 20.50 -17.25
C PHE A 272 4.30 21.87 -17.29
N ASN A 273 4.63 22.68 -18.29
CA ASN A 273 3.70 23.70 -18.72
C ASN A 273 2.43 23.02 -19.29
N LEU A 274 1.36 23.80 -19.46
CA LEU A 274 0.06 23.24 -19.83
C LEU A 274 0.08 22.50 -21.18
N GLU A 275 0.88 22.98 -22.13
CA GLU A 275 1.05 22.38 -23.46
C GLU A 275 1.80 21.05 -23.38
N GLN A 276 2.90 21.00 -22.61
CA GLN A 276 3.65 19.76 -22.37
C GLN A 276 2.78 18.72 -21.65
N LEU A 277 1.95 19.14 -20.69
CA LEU A 277 1.02 18.25 -19.99
C LEU A 277 -0.03 17.68 -20.94
N LEU A 278 -0.61 18.53 -21.80
CA LEU A 278 -1.55 18.10 -22.83
C LEU A 278 -0.89 17.11 -23.79
N GLN A 279 0.32 17.40 -24.26
CA GLN A 279 1.08 16.54 -25.15
C GLN A 279 1.39 15.18 -24.50
N SER A 280 1.74 15.16 -23.20
CA SER A 280 1.95 13.92 -22.45
C SER A 280 0.68 13.05 -22.46
N ILE A 281 -0.46 13.64 -22.07
CA ILE A 281 -1.74 12.93 -22.01
C ILE A 281 -2.15 12.41 -23.39
N GLN A 282 -1.98 13.20 -24.45
CA GLN A 282 -2.31 12.78 -25.82
C GLN A 282 -1.41 11.65 -26.31
N THR A 283 -0.10 11.76 -26.04
CA THR A 283 0.89 10.74 -26.40
C THR A 283 0.59 9.43 -25.68
N TRP A 284 0.31 9.48 -24.38
CA TRP A 284 -0.10 8.32 -23.59
C TRP A 284 -1.39 7.69 -24.12
N LYS A 285 -2.40 8.53 -24.38
CA LYS A 285 -3.70 8.09 -24.88
C LYS A 285 -3.58 7.31 -26.19
N GLU A 286 -2.78 7.80 -27.14
CA GLU A 286 -2.58 7.11 -28.42
C GLU A 286 -1.70 5.86 -28.27
N ARG A 287 -0.62 5.93 -27.48
CA ARG A 287 0.26 4.77 -27.19
C ARG A 287 -0.51 3.60 -26.59
N ASP A 288 -1.36 3.88 -25.59
CA ASP A 288 -2.02 2.84 -24.80
C ASP A 288 -3.50 2.67 -25.18
N LYS A 289 -3.95 3.23 -26.32
CA LYS A 289 -5.36 3.32 -26.74
C LYS A 289 -6.13 2.00 -26.64
N SER A 290 -5.53 0.91 -27.13
CA SER A 290 -6.15 -0.42 -27.12
C SER A 290 -6.35 -0.95 -25.69
N ILE A 291 -5.41 -0.66 -24.78
CA ILE A 291 -5.48 -1.03 -23.37
C ILE A 291 -6.53 -0.16 -22.67
N LEU A 292 -6.48 1.16 -22.89
CA LEU A 292 -7.32 2.13 -22.21
C LEU A 292 -8.79 2.02 -22.62
N ASN A 293 -9.07 1.73 -23.90
CA ASN A 293 -10.43 1.60 -24.41
C ASN A 293 -11.00 0.18 -24.31
N SER A 294 -10.23 -0.81 -23.84
CA SER A 294 -10.74 -2.19 -23.77
C SER A 294 -12.02 -2.26 -22.92
N LEU A 295 -13.00 -3.07 -23.31
CA LEU A 295 -14.18 -3.33 -22.49
C LEU A 295 -13.92 -4.58 -21.65
N ARG A 296 -14.29 -4.52 -20.36
CA ARG A 296 -14.11 -5.65 -19.43
C ARG A 296 -15.08 -6.79 -19.76
N THR A 297 -16.32 -6.44 -20.09
CA THR A 297 -17.32 -7.36 -20.63
C THR A 297 -17.71 -6.90 -22.03
N THR A 298 -17.60 -7.79 -23.00
CA THR A 298 -18.11 -7.60 -24.35
C THR A 298 -19.43 -8.33 -24.49
N TYR A 299 -20.48 -7.65 -24.92
CA TYR A 299 -21.79 -8.24 -25.19
C TYR A 299 -21.99 -8.34 -26.70
N PHE A 300 -22.91 -9.20 -27.14
CA PHE A 300 -23.16 -9.40 -28.57
C PHE A 300 -23.62 -8.12 -29.29
N TRP A 301 -24.25 -7.17 -28.58
CA TRP A 301 -24.64 -5.88 -29.12
C TRP A 301 -23.49 -4.87 -29.29
N ASP A 302 -22.30 -5.16 -28.77
CA ASP A 302 -21.11 -4.31 -29.00
C ASP A 302 -20.62 -4.36 -30.46
N ALA A 303 -21.09 -5.33 -31.23
CA ALA A 303 -20.89 -5.35 -32.68
C ALA A 303 -21.69 -4.24 -33.40
N PHE A 304 -22.73 -3.67 -32.77
CA PHE A 304 -23.59 -2.64 -33.33
C PHE A 304 -23.31 -1.24 -32.77
N PHE A 305 -22.69 -1.13 -31.58
CA PHE A 305 -22.32 0.14 -30.96
C PHE A 305 -20.97 0.06 -30.24
N THR A 306 -20.05 0.96 -30.56
CA THR A 306 -18.78 1.09 -29.84
C THR A 306 -18.96 1.76 -28.49
N ARG A 307 -18.90 0.98 -27.42
CA ARG A 307 -18.83 1.51 -26.05
C ARG A 307 -17.41 1.99 -25.73
N THR A 308 -17.32 3.14 -25.07
CA THR A 308 -16.06 3.68 -24.57
C THR A 308 -15.85 3.22 -23.13
N SER A 309 -14.64 2.77 -22.80
CA SER A 309 -14.34 2.37 -21.42
C SER A 309 -14.37 3.58 -20.48
N ALA A 310 -14.81 3.41 -19.23
CA ALA A 310 -14.79 4.49 -18.24
C ALA A 310 -13.38 5.04 -17.96
N THR A 311 -12.31 4.29 -18.28
CA THR A 311 -10.94 4.82 -18.24
C THR A 311 -10.71 5.79 -19.38
N MET A 312 -11.11 5.42 -20.61
CA MET A 312 -10.98 6.30 -21.77
C MET A 312 -11.87 7.55 -21.65
N THR A 313 -13.09 7.43 -21.11
CA THR A 313 -13.95 8.58 -20.80
C THR A 313 -13.26 9.58 -19.89
N MET A 314 -12.66 9.12 -18.79
CA MET A 314 -11.90 9.98 -17.86
C MET A 314 -10.73 10.69 -18.56
N ILE A 315 -10.02 10.00 -19.46
CA ILE A 315 -8.89 10.57 -20.20
C ILE A 315 -9.37 11.65 -21.17
N ASN A 316 -10.44 11.39 -21.92
CA ASN A 316 -11.06 12.38 -22.81
C ASN A 316 -11.50 13.64 -22.04
N GLU A 317 -12.05 13.48 -20.83
CA GLU A 317 -12.40 14.62 -19.98
C GLU A 317 -11.17 15.43 -19.54
N ILE A 318 -10.06 14.76 -19.19
CA ILE A 318 -8.80 15.42 -18.83
C ILE A 318 -8.27 16.22 -20.02
N GLU A 319 -8.18 15.57 -21.18
CA GLU A 319 -7.72 16.20 -22.42
C GLU A 319 -8.56 17.43 -22.79
N HIS A 320 -9.89 17.29 -22.79
CA HIS A 320 -10.80 18.41 -23.10
C HIS A 320 -10.62 19.59 -22.15
N ARG A 321 -10.45 19.34 -20.85
CA ARG A 321 -10.18 20.39 -19.85
C ARG A 321 -8.86 21.11 -20.13
N LEU A 322 -7.80 20.36 -20.43
CA LEU A 322 -6.48 20.92 -20.76
C LEU A 322 -6.54 21.81 -22.01
N ILE A 323 -7.20 21.35 -23.08
CA ILE A 323 -7.41 22.14 -24.31
C ILE A 323 -8.16 23.44 -23.99
N THR A 324 -9.20 23.36 -23.17
CA THR A 324 -10.02 24.53 -22.80
C THR A 324 -9.22 25.56 -22.00
N GLN A 325 -8.37 25.10 -21.07
CA GLN A 325 -7.49 25.97 -20.29
C GLN A 325 -6.40 26.60 -21.16
N ASN A 326 -5.83 25.84 -22.10
CA ASN A 326 -4.75 26.34 -22.95
C ASN A 326 -5.23 27.47 -23.87
N LYS A 327 -6.44 27.34 -24.41
CA LYS A 327 -7.08 28.40 -25.19
C LYS A 327 -7.31 29.67 -24.38
N LYS A 328 -7.69 29.54 -23.10
CA LYS A 328 -7.90 30.70 -22.21
C LYS A 328 -6.61 31.43 -21.84
N ASN A 329 -5.48 30.73 -21.77
CA ASN A 329 -4.18 31.33 -21.47
C ASN A 329 -3.51 31.96 -22.70
N SER A 330 -4.00 31.65 -23.91
CA SER A 330 -3.51 32.18 -25.18
C SER A 330 -4.30 33.41 -25.66
N MET A 331 -5.37 33.77 -24.95
CA MET A 331 -6.15 35.01 -25.10
C MET A 331 -5.73 35.97 -24.00
#